data_AF-A0ABD5V2Z0-F1
#
_entry.id   AF-A0ABD5V2Z0-F1
#
_cell.length_a   1.000
_cell.length_b   1.000
_cell.length_c   1.000
_cell.angle_alpha   90.00
_cell.angle_beta   90.00
_cell.angle_gamma   90.00
#
_symmetry.space_group_name_H-M   'P 1'
#
loop_
_entity.id
_entity.type
_entity.pdbx_description
1 polymer ?
#
loop_
_entity_poly.entity_id
_entity_poly.type
_entity_poly.pdbx_seq_one_letter_code
_entity_poly.pdbx_strand_id
1 'polypeptide(L)' 'MQPAPGADDERSEAAEANRDDSKTCSECGATLEWTLDVDGVQHLECPNCE' A
#
# COMPACT_ATOMS: atom_id res chain seq x y z
N MET A 1 26.39 24.11 -25.77
CA MET A 1 25.54 22.92 -25.58
C MET A 1 24.33 23.34 -24.76
N GLN A 2 23.13 23.30 -25.33
CA GLN A 2 21.87 23.57 -24.62
C GLN A 2 21.35 22.24 -24.04
N PRO A 3 20.81 22.18 -22.81
CA PRO A 3 20.14 20.97 -22.34
C PRO A 3 18.83 20.76 -23.13
N ALA A 4 18.52 19.50 -23.46
CA ALA A 4 17.27 19.13 -24.11
C ALA A 4 16.08 19.41 -23.17
N PRO A 5 14.97 19.99 -23.66
CA PRO A 5 13.75 20.09 -22.88
C PRO A 5 13.06 18.72 -22.84
N GLY A 6 12.57 18.32 -21.67
CA GLY A 6 11.55 17.28 -21.53
C GLY A 6 12.01 15.89 -21.90
N ALA A 7 12.83 15.28 -21.04
CA ALA A 7 12.70 13.85 -20.80
C ALA A 7 11.40 13.64 -20.00
N ASP A 8 10.26 13.72 -20.67
CA ASP A 8 8.99 13.18 -20.17
C ASP A 8 9.00 11.66 -20.43
N ASP A 9 9.98 11.00 -19.82
CA ASP A 9 9.96 9.56 -19.58
C ASP A 9 8.96 9.30 -18.43
N GLU A 10 8.52 8.05 -18.30
CA GLU A 10 7.69 7.54 -17.21
C GLU A 10 6.24 8.07 -17.02
N ARG A 11 5.40 7.73 -18.01
CA ARG A 11 4.07 7.17 -17.68
C ARG A 11 4.29 5.94 -16.78
N SER A 12 3.62 5.92 -15.62
CA SER A 12 3.91 5.09 -14.42
C SER A 12 4.94 5.81 -13.61
N GLU A 13 4.60 6.50 -12.53
CA GLU A 13 4.05 5.84 -11.35
C GLU A 13 2.91 6.69 -10.79
N ALA A 14 1.69 6.14 -10.87
CA ALA A 14 0.83 6.23 -9.72
C ALA A 14 1.58 5.53 -8.59
N ALA A 15 2.56 6.22 -7.99
CA ALA A 15 2.92 6.02 -6.62
C ALA A 15 1.70 6.52 -5.86
N GLU A 16 0.64 5.69 -5.95
CA GLU A 16 -0.43 5.60 -4.97
C GLU A 16 0.32 5.71 -3.68
N ALA A 17 0.21 6.89 -3.09
CA ALA A 17 0.58 7.16 -1.75
C ALA A 17 -0.33 6.23 -0.94
N ASN A 18 0.07 4.95 -0.85
CA ASN A 18 -0.18 4.06 0.25
C ASN A 18 0.53 4.70 1.43
N ARG A 19 0.03 5.88 1.81
CA ARG A 19 0.11 6.44 3.14
C ARG A 19 -0.46 5.33 3.98
N ASP A 20 0.44 4.50 4.49
CA ASP A 20 0.53 4.07 5.88
C ASP A 20 -0.67 4.50 6.74
N ASP A 21 -1.87 4.09 6.34
CA ASP A 21 -3.09 4.31 7.10
C ASP A 21 -3.14 3.17 8.10
N SER A 22 -2.39 3.38 9.19
CA SER A 22 -2.45 2.64 10.45
C SER A 22 -2.78 1.16 10.29
N LYS A 23 -1.83 0.37 9.77
CA LYS A 23 -1.89 -1.09 9.77
C LYS A 23 -1.70 -1.62 11.19
N THR A 24 -2.47 -1.13 12.15
CA THR A 24 -2.39 -1.51 13.56
C THR A 24 -3.79 -1.81 14.06
N CYS A 25 -3.95 -3.01 14.62
CA CYS A 25 -5.20 -3.47 15.22
C CYS A 25 -5.58 -2.54 16.37
N SER A 26 -6.83 -2.07 16.38
CA SER A 26 -7.32 -1.17 17.43
C SER A 26 -7.51 -1.85 18.79
N GLU A 27 -7.58 -3.19 18.81
CA GLU A 27 -7.80 -3.98 20.02
C GLU A 27 -6.47 -4.32 20.72
N CYS A 28 -5.54 -4.97 20.01
CA CYS A 28 -4.27 -5.41 20.59
C CYS A 28 -3.05 -4.54 20.23
N GLY A 29 -3.19 -3.60 19.30
CA GLY A 29 -2.09 -2.76 18.81
C GLY A 29 -1.10 -3.47 17.88
N ALA A 30 -1.33 -4.74 17.54
CA ALA A 30 -0.47 -5.49 16.63
C ALA A 30 -0.58 -4.99 15.19
N THR A 31 0.45 -5.22 14.37
CA THR A 31 0.41 -4.86 12.95
C THR A 31 -0.58 -5.75 12.19
N LEU A 32 -1.46 -5.13 11.40
CA LEU A 32 -2.40 -5.84 10.53
C LEU A 32 -1.66 -6.37 9.30
N GLU A 33 -2.00 -7.58 8.90
CA GLU A 33 -1.42 -8.26 7.74
C GLU A 33 -2.42 -8.29 6.58
N TRP A 34 -1.91 -8.20 5.36
CA TRP A 34 -2.76 -8.32 4.17
C TRP A 34 -3.08 -9.79 3.92
N THR A 35 -4.37 -10.12 4.02
CA THR A 35 -4.91 -11.44 3.72
C THR A 35 -5.73 -11.38 2.44
N LEU A 36 -5.66 -12.44 1.65
CA LEU A 36 -6.43 -12.60 0.42
C LEU A 36 -7.58 -13.59 0.67
N ASP A 37 -8.82 -13.12 0.51
CA ASP A 37 -10.00 -13.97 0.59
C ASP A 37 -10.10 -14.96 -0.57
N VAL A 38 -10.90 -16.00 -0.38
CA VAL A 38 -11.28 -16.97 -1.42
C VAL A 38 -11.97 -16.31 -2.63
N ASP A 39 -12.62 -15.17 -2.40
CA ASP A 39 -13.26 -14.34 -3.44
C ASP A 39 -12.26 -13.41 -4.18
N GLY A 40 -10.98 -13.43 -3.79
CA GLY A 40 -9.92 -12.60 -4.40
C GLY A 40 -9.88 -11.16 -3.91
N VAL A 41 -10.60 -10.84 -2.83
CA VAL A 41 -10.59 -9.53 -2.18
C VAL A 41 -9.45 -9.49 -1.15
N GLN A 42 -8.67 -8.40 -1.14
CA GLN A 42 -7.64 -8.19 -0.14
C GLN A 42 -8.20 -7.37 1.03
N HIS A 43 -8.00 -7.85 2.25
CA HIS A 43 -8.34 -7.13 3.48
C HIS A 43 -7.19 -7.18 4.48
N LEU A 44 -7.23 -6.30 5.48
CA LEU A 44 -6.28 -6.28 6.58
C LEU A 44 -6.85 -7.11 7.74
N GLU A 45 -6.15 -8.15 8.15
CA GLU A 45 -6.52 -9.03 9.26
C GLU A 45 -5.54 -8.90 10.43
N CYS A 46 -6.04 -9.07 11.66
CA CYS A 46 -5.21 -9.06 12.86
C CYS A 46 -4.82 -10.49 13.25
N PRO A 47 -3.53 -10.86 13.25
CA PRO A 47 -3.09 -12.22 13.60
C PRO A 47 -3.16 -12.52 15.12
N ASN A 48 -3.41 -11.51 15.96
CA ASN A 48 -3.36 -11.63 17.42
C ASN A 48 -4.74 -11.54 18.10
N CYS A 49 -5.80 -11.22 17.36
CA CYS A 49 -7.17 -11.10 17.85
C CYS A 49 -8.05 -12.09 17.10
N GLU A 50 -7.85 -13.38 17.35
CA GLU A 50 -8.72 -14.47 16.89
C GLU A 50 -9.85 -14.72 17.89
#